data_AF-A0A968S252-F1
#
_entry.id   AF-A0A968S252-F1
#
_cell.length_a   1.000
_cell.length_b   1.000
_cell.length_c   1.000
_cell.angle_alpha   90.00
_cell.angle_beta   90.00
_cell.angle_gamma   90.00
#
_symmetry.space_group_name_H-M   'P 1'
#
loop_
_entity.id
_entity.type
_entity.pdbx_description
1 polymer ?
#
loop_
_entity_poly.entity_id
_entity_poly.type
_entity_poly.pdbx_seq_one_letter_code
_entity_poly.pdbx_strand_id
1 'polypeptide(L)' 'PHVVDWIKNEQIQFIINTPSGEDSQSDGRTIRRAALDYKLPIITTIAGAKATVEALRSLQSQPLEVKALQEYLLG' A
#
# COMPACT_ATOMS: atom_id res chain seq x y z
N PRO A 1 -2.83 -16.49 16.22
CA PRO A 1 -3.23 -15.24 15.53
C PRO A 1 -2.88 -15.30 14.04
N HIS A 2 -3.88 -15.12 13.18
CA HIS A 2 -3.73 -15.04 11.73
C HIS A 2 -3.60 -13.57 11.30
N VAL A 3 -3.03 -13.27 10.13
CA VAL A 3 -2.86 -11.89 9.63
C VAL A 3 -4.17 -11.10 9.59
N VAL A 4 -5.29 -11.78 9.33
CA VAL A 4 -6.64 -11.19 9.36
C VAL A 4 -7.01 -10.69 10.75
N ASP A 5 -6.56 -11.34 11.82
CA ASP A 5 -6.83 -10.89 13.19
C ASP A 5 -6.08 -9.59 13.50
N TRP A 6 -4.84 -9.46 13.01
CA TRP A 6 -4.06 -8.23 13.15
C TRP A 6 -4.67 -7.07 12.36
N ILE A 7 -5.23 -7.34 11.17
CA ILE A 7 -6.00 -6.35 10.39
C ILE A 7 -7.22 -5.88 11.20
N LYS A 8 -8.00 -6.81 11.74
CA LYS A 8 -9.22 -6.54 12.51
C LYS A 8 -8.95 -5.73 13.77
N ASN A 9 -7.83 -6.00 14.43
CA ASN A 9 -7.41 -5.31 15.65
C ASN A 9 -6.64 -4.01 15.38
N GLU A 10 -6.61 -3.51 14.15
CA GLU A 10 -5.93 -2.27 13.74
C GLU A 10 -4.41 -2.27 14.01
N GLN A 11 -3.80 -3.45 14.13
CA GLN A 11 -2.38 -3.62 14.43
C GLN A 11 -1.50 -3.51 13.18
N ILE A 12 -2.11 -3.40 11.99
CA ILE A 12 -1.44 -3.23 10.70
C ILE A 12 -1.94 -1.92 10.08
N GLN A 13 -1.03 -1.05 9.65
CA GLN A 13 -1.38 0.20 8.96
C GLN A 13 -1.15 0.15 7.44
N PHE A 14 -0.45 -0.87 6.93
CA PHE A 14 -0.08 -1.00 5.52
C PHE A 14 0.24 -2.45 5.14
N ILE A 15 -0.13 -2.88 3.93
CA ILE A 15 0.09 -4.25 3.45
C ILE A 15 0.81 -4.26 2.09
N ILE A 16 1.84 -5.09 1.97
CA ILE A 16 2.41 -5.51 0.68
C ILE A 16 2.05 -6.98 0.47
N ASN A 17 1.23 -7.27 -0.54
CA ASN A 17 0.79 -8.63 -0.87
C ASN A 17 1.17 -8.97 -2.31
N THR A 18 2.31 -9.65 -2.50
CA THR A 18 2.80 -10.06 -3.82
C THR A 18 2.64 -11.56 -4.00
N PRO A 19 1.47 -12.05 -4.48
CA PRO A 19 1.23 -13.48 -4.59
C PRO A 19 2.10 -14.11 -5.67
N SER A 20 2.54 -15.35 -5.46
CA SER A 20 3.26 -16.17 -6.43
C SER A 20 2.84 -17.64 -6.31
N GLY A 21 2.27 -18.22 -7.36
CA GLY A 21 1.77 -19.61 -7.38
C GLY A 21 0.29 -19.76 -7.00
N GLU A 22 -0.33 -20.90 -7.33
CA GLU A 22 -1.78 -21.14 -7.13
C GLU A 22 -2.21 -21.18 -5.67
N ASP A 23 -1.45 -21.86 -4.79
CA ASP A 23 -1.78 -21.93 -3.36
C ASP A 23 -1.70 -20.55 -2.67
N SER A 24 -0.87 -19.64 -3.19
CA SER A 24 -0.80 -18.25 -2.69
C SER A 24 -2.01 -17.39 -3.07
N GLN A 25 -2.87 -17.87 -3.98
CA GLN A 25 -4.04 -17.13 -4.45
C GLN A 25 -5.18 -17.14 -3.43
N SER A 26 -5.40 -18.25 -2.72
CA SER A 26 -6.50 -18.38 -1.75
C SER A 26 -6.26 -17.51 -0.51
N ASP A 27 -5.08 -17.63 0.10
CA ASP A 27 -4.67 -16.81 1.25
C ASP A 27 -4.51 -15.35 0.85
N GLY A 28 -3.88 -15.09 -0.30
CA GLY A 28 -3.75 -13.75 -0.85
C GLY A 28 -5.11 -13.08 -1.11
N ARG A 29 -6.12 -13.83 -1.56
CA ARG A 29 -7.49 -13.31 -1.75
C ARG A 29 -8.11 -12.91 -0.41
N THR A 30 -7.94 -13.73 0.62
CA THR A 30 -8.45 -13.44 1.97
C THR A 30 -7.81 -12.16 2.54
N ILE A 31 -6.49 -12.01 2.40
CA ILE A 31 -5.77 -10.81 2.86
C ILE A 31 -6.22 -9.57 2.09
N ARG A 32 -6.30 -9.63 0.76
CA ARG A 32 -6.77 -8.49 -0.05
C ARG A 32 -8.19 -8.09 0.32
N ARG A 33 -9.08 -9.07 0.56
CA ARG A 33 -10.46 -8.80 0.96
C ARG A 33 -10.52 -8.11 2.32
N ALA A 34 -9.80 -8.64 3.31
CA ALA A 34 -9.73 -8.04 4.63
C ALA A 34 -9.15 -6.62 4.57
N ALA A 35 -8.08 -6.38 3.80
CA ALA A 35 -7.50 -5.05 3.63
C ALA A 35 -8.53 -4.04 3.08
N LEU A 36 -9.32 -4.43 2.07
CA LEU A 36 -10.37 -3.58 1.51
C LEU A 36 -11.50 -3.32 2.49
N ASP A 37 -12.00 -4.36 3.17
CA ASP A 37 -13.11 -4.24 4.12
C ASP A 37 -12.74 -3.32 5.31
N TYR A 38 -11.46 -3.33 5.72
CA TYR A 38 -10.93 -2.49 6.82
C TYR A 38 -10.22 -1.21 6.33
N LYS A 39 -10.34 -0.88 5.04
CA LYS A 39 -9.76 0.34 4.42
C LYS A 39 -8.24 0.50 4.65
N LEU A 40 -7.51 -0.61 4.75
CA LEU A 40 -6.06 -0.60 4.83
C LEU A 40 -5.45 -0.43 3.43
N PRO A 41 -4.51 0.50 3.24
CA PRO A 41 -3.79 0.61 1.98
C PRO A 41 -3.01 -0.69 1.71
N ILE A 42 -3.14 -1.20 0.49
CA ILE A 42 -2.55 -2.47 0.06
C ILE A 42 -1.90 -2.33 -1.31
N ILE A 43 -0.68 -2.85 -1.45
CA ILE A 43 0.08 -2.88 -2.70
C ILE A 43 0.30 -4.32 -3.14
N THR A 44 0.03 -4.61 -4.41
CA THR A 44 0.00 -5.98 -4.93
C THR A 44 1.15 -6.34 -5.87
N THR A 45 2.04 -5.38 -6.16
CA THR A 45 3.17 -5.58 -7.06
C THR A 45 4.47 -5.14 -6.40
N ILE A 46 5.58 -5.83 -6.71
CA ILE A 46 6.91 -5.46 -6.23
C ILE A 46 7.29 -4.06 -6.72
N ALA A 47 6.95 -3.71 -7.97
CA ALA A 47 7.20 -2.38 -8.53
C ALA A 47 6.45 -1.29 -7.74
N GLY A 48 5.16 -1.51 -7.45
CA GLY A 48 4.37 -0.60 -6.62
C GLY A 48 4.91 -0.50 -5.19
N ALA A 49 5.40 -1.60 -4.63
CA ALA A 49 5.95 -1.62 -3.28
C ALA A 49 7.22 -0.76 -3.19
N LYS A 50 8.13 -0.90 -4.17
CA LYS A 50 9.32 -0.05 -4.28
C LYS A 50 8.95 1.43 -4.41
N ALA A 51 8.04 1.76 -5.34
CA ALA A 51 7.59 3.14 -5.52
C ALA A 51 6.97 3.74 -4.26
N THR A 52 6.19 2.95 -3.51
CA THR A 52 5.57 3.38 -2.25
C THR A 52 6.62 3.65 -1.18
N VAL A 53 7.62 2.79 -1.04
CA VAL A 53 8.72 3.01 -0.08
C VAL A 53 9.51 4.27 -0.42
N GLU A 54 9.82 4.52 -1.69
CA GLU A 54 10.47 5.77 -2.10
C GLU A 54 9.61 7.00 -1.80
N ALA A 55 8.30 6.94 -2.06
CA ALA A 55 7.38 8.02 -1.73
C ALA A 55 7.34 8.31 -0.22
N LEU A 56 7.28 7.27 0.62
CA LEU A 56 7.32 7.40 2.08
C LEU A 56 8.62 8.06 2.56
N ARG A 57 9.78 7.66 2.01
CA ARG A 57 11.06 8.32 2.33
C ARG A 57 11.09 9.78 1.89
N SER A 58 10.53 10.10 0.72
CA SER A 58 10.44 11.48 0.26
C SER A 58 9.61 12.32 1.22
N LEU A 59 8.46 11.81 1.67
CA LEU A 59 7.59 12.50 2.63
C LEU A 59 8.21 12.67 4.02
N GLN A 60 9.13 11.77 4.41
CA GLN A 60 9.86 11.86 5.67
C GLN A 60 11.05 12.81 5.62
N SER A 61 11.63 13.05 4.44
CA SER A 61 12.86 13.82 4.28
C SER A 61 12.64 15.28 3.89
N GLN A 62 11.51 15.62 3.27
CA GLN A 62 11.20 16.97 2.82
C GLN A 62 9.71 17.31 3.02
N PRO A 63 9.36 18.58 3.27
CA PRO A 63 7.96 19.00 3.33
C PRO A 63 7.28 18.80 1.97
N LEU A 64 5.98 18.49 1.99
CA LEU A 64 5.19 18.40 0.77
C LEU A 64 5.01 19.80 0.17
N GLU A 65 5.53 20.00 -1.04
CA GLU A 65 5.29 21.21 -1.81
C GLU A 65 4.01 21.08 -2.65
N VAL A 66 3.30 22.19 -2.80
CA VAL A 66 2.08 22.28 -3.59
C VAL A 66 2.33 23.22 -4.75
N LYS A 67 1.94 22.79 -5.95
CA LYS A 67 2.08 23.58 -7.18
C LYS A 67 0.75 23.55 -7.93
N ALA A 68 0.27 24.70 -8.39
CA ALA A 68 -0.94 24.79 -9.19
C ALA A 68 -0.73 24.13 -10.55
N LEU A 69 -1.77 23.50 -11.10
CA LEU A 69 -1.67 22.77 -12.37
C LEU A 69 -1.14 23.66 -13.50
N GLN A 70 -1.55 24.92 -13.53
CA GLN A 70 -1.12 25.91 -14.52
C GLN A 70 0.39 26.15 -14.50
N GLU A 71 1.02 26.11 -13.33
CA GLU A 71 2.46 26.35 -13.19
C GLU A 71 3.30 25.20 -13.76
N TYR A 72 2.71 24.02 -14.04
CA TYR A 72 3.37 22.95 -14.78
C TYR A 72 3.25 23.12 -16.30
N LEU A 73 2.28 23.91 -16.78
CA LEU A 73 1.99 24.11 -18.21
C LEU A 73 2.66 25.35 -18.80
N LEU A 74 3.16 26.25 -17.95
CA LEU A 74 3.77 27.52 -18.32
C LEU A 74 5.32 27.49 -18.33
N GLY A 75 5.92 26.30 -18.23
CA GLY A 75 7.37 26.08 -18.22
C GLY A 75 7.94 25.77 -19.59
#